data_AF-A0A0U1KTG8-F1
#
_entry.id   AF-A0A0U1KTG8-F1
#
_cell.length_a   1.000
_cell.length_b   1.000
_cell.length_c   1.000
_cell.angle_alpha   90.00
_cell.angle_beta   90.00
_cell.angle_gamma   90.00
#
_symmetry.space_group_name_H-M   'P 1'
#
loop_
_entity.id
_entity.type
_entity.pdbx_description
1 polymer ?
#
loop_
_entity_poly.entity_id
_entity_poly.type
_entity_poly.pdbx_seq_one_letter_code
_entity_poly.pdbx_strand_id
1 'polypeptide(L)'
;MYQNELQLLIISLGDRRYGIDIDQIAYLTNFDPTESAVGFDQLLTATSFANCHYSKMLLIKQKLQTPILINEPDEVATCKVSDIRKLPDILTVAAGNKGVWGLLPQENNLIILIDFYKNHLFIQLTRHIDKQIYSAVTRSEYK
;
A
#
# COMPACT_ATOMS: atom_id res chain seq x y z
N MET A 1 -1.80 11.03 -23.08
CA MET A 1 -2.38 12.15 -22.30
C MET A 1 -1.66 12.19 -20.97
N TYR A 2 -1.03 13.29 -20.59
CA TYR A 2 -0.45 13.41 -19.25
C TYR A 2 -1.60 13.58 -18.26
N GLN A 3 -1.77 12.63 -17.34
CA GLN A 3 -2.64 12.79 -16.18
C GLN A 3 -2.07 13.95 -15.35
N ASN A 4 -2.68 15.13 -15.48
CA ASN A 4 -2.31 16.30 -14.66
C ASN A 4 -2.85 16.19 -13.23
N GLU A 5 -3.75 15.24 -13.00
CA GLU A 5 -4.41 15.00 -11.74
C GLU A 5 -4.34 13.52 -11.38
N LEU A 6 -4.29 13.25 -10.08
CA LEU A 6 -4.23 11.93 -9.48
C LEU A 6 -5.35 11.83 -8.45
N GLN A 7 -6.05 10.71 -8.42
CA GLN A 7 -7.02 10.41 -7.37
C GLN A 7 -6.36 9.51 -6.32
N LEU A 8 -6.38 9.97 -5.08
CA LEU A 8 -5.73 9.32 -3.96
C LEU A 8 -6.77 8.81 -2.97
N LEU A 9 -6.67 7.55 -2.57
CA LEU A 9 -7.29 7.04 -1.36
C LEU A 9 -6.42 7.48 -0.17
N ILE A 10 -6.98 8.27 0.74
CA ILE A 10 -6.27 8.78 1.90
C ILE A 10 -6.59 7.93 3.13
N ILE A 11 -5.55 7.53 3.85
CA ILE A 11 -5.64 6.67 5.03
C ILE A 11 -4.76 7.23 6.12
N SER A 12 -5.29 7.33 7.34
CA SER A 12 -4.52 7.68 8.53
C SER A 12 -4.01 6.46 9.29
N LEU A 13 -2.74 6.49 9.69
CA LEU A 13 -2.15 5.59 10.69
C LEU A 13 -1.54 6.45 11.80
N GLY A 14 -2.20 6.51 12.96
CA GLY A 14 -1.82 7.41 14.04
C GLY A 14 -1.95 8.88 13.61
N ASP A 15 -0.87 9.64 13.73
CA ASP A 15 -0.77 11.05 13.34
C ASP A 15 -0.36 11.27 11.87
N ARG A 16 -0.13 10.19 11.12
CA ARG A 16 0.38 10.25 9.73
C ARG A 16 -0.70 9.91 8.72
N ARG A 17 -0.73 10.67 7.63
CA ARG A 17 -1.62 10.45 6.49
C ARG A 17 -0.85 9.88 5.31
N TYR A 18 -1.45 8.90 4.65
CA TYR A 18 -0.89 8.20 3.50
C TYR A 18 -1.84 8.31 2.32
N GLY A 19 -1.29 8.50 1.12
CA GLY A 19 -2.04 8.54 -0.12
C GLY A 19 -1.65 7.38 -1.03
N ILE A 20 -2.65 6.63 -1.49
CA ILE A 20 -2.47 5.54 -2.46
C ILE A 20 -3.23 5.94 -3.71
N ASP A 21 -2.57 5.89 -4.86
CA ASP A 21 -3.23 6.10 -6.14
C ASP A 21 -4.31 5.04 -6.35
N ILE A 22 -5.56 5.49 -6.58
CA ILE A 22 -6.71 4.62 -6.80
C ILE A 22 -6.52 3.74 -8.03
N ASP A 23 -5.72 4.17 -9.01
CA ASP A 23 -5.40 3.34 -10.17
C ASP A 23 -4.59 2.09 -9.80
N GLN A 24 -3.93 2.05 -8.64
CA GLN A 24 -3.29 0.84 -8.11
C GLN A 24 -4.29 -0.14 -7.47
N ILE A 25 -5.46 0.35 -7.04
CA ILE A 25 -6.42 -0.38 -6.22
C ILE A 25 -7.36 -1.20 -7.10
N ALA A 26 -7.39 -2.51 -6.90
CA ALA A 26 -8.36 -3.38 -7.55
C ALA A 26 -9.73 -3.27 -6.89
N TYR A 27 -9.77 -3.51 -5.58
CA TYR A 27 -10.99 -3.54 -4.79
C TYR A 27 -10.70 -3.10 -3.36
N LEU A 28 -11.73 -2.52 -2.73
CA LEU A 28 -11.78 -2.21 -1.31
C LEU A 28 -13.02 -2.92 -0.75
N THR A 29 -12.82 -3.80 0.22
CA THR A 29 -13.88 -4.62 0.83
C THR A 29 -13.83 -4.52 2.35
N ASN A 30 -14.86 -5.02 3.03
CA ASN A 30 -14.84 -5.15 4.49
C ASN A 30 -13.81 -6.21 4.90
N PHE A 31 -13.17 -6.01 6.05
CA PHE A 31 -12.23 -6.98 6.60
C PHE A 31 -12.91 -8.33 6.87
N ASP A 32 -12.34 -9.39 6.32
CA ASP A 32 -12.69 -10.77 6.61
C ASP A 32 -11.57 -11.41 7.45
N PRO A 33 -11.82 -11.79 8.71
CA PRO A 33 -10.81 -12.39 9.58
C PRO A 33 -10.39 -13.80 9.14
N THR A 34 -11.09 -14.42 8.19
CA THR A 34 -10.75 -15.74 7.66
C THR A 34 -9.70 -15.67 6.53
N GLU A 35 -9.50 -14.51 5.92
CA GLU A 35 -8.50 -14.32 4.88
C GLU A 35 -7.11 -13.99 5.45
N SER A 36 -6.08 -14.58 4.86
CA SER A 36 -4.69 -14.22 5.17
C SER A 36 -4.37 -12.85 4.56
N ALA A 37 -4.12 -11.86 5.40
CA ALA A 37 -3.86 -10.49 4.99
C ALA A 37 -2.67 -9.87 5.77
N VAL A 38 -2.09 -8.80 5.25
CA VAL A 38 -0.99 -8.07 5.87
C VAL A 38 -1.43 -6.68 6.34
N GLY A 39 -1.03 -6.27 7.53
CA GLY A 39 -1.31 -4.92 8.03
C GLY A 39 -0.62 -3.84 7.22
N PHE A 40 -1.32 -2.75 6.89
CA PHE A 40 -0.69 -1.61 6.22
C PHE A 40 0.42 -0.98 7.06
N ASP A 41 0.27 -0.95 8.39
CA ASP A 41 1.32 -0.56 9.33
C ASP A 41 2.58 -1.43 9.20
N GLN A 42 2.43 -2.74 9.03
CA GLN A 42 3.51 -3.71 8.88
C GLN A 42 4.27 -3.51 7.56
N LEU A 43 3.59 -3.02 6.51
CA LEU A 43 4.22 -2.70 5.23
C LEU A 43 5.04 -1.40 5.28
N LEU A 44 4.74 -0.50 6.22
CA LEU A 44 5.35 0.82 6.33
C LEU A 44 6.34 0.95 7.49
N THR A 45 6.22 0.10 8.50
CA THR A 45 7.02 0.15 9.72
C THR A 45 7.39 -1.26 10.16
N ALA A 46 8.54 -1.40 10.82
CA ALA A 46 8.96 -2.68 11.40
C ALA A 46 8.23 -2.99 12.73
N THR A 47 7.36 -2.10 13.21
CA THR A 47 6.68 -2.19 14.49
C THR A 47 5.17 -2.07 14.28
N SER A 48 4.42 -3.11 14.64
CA SER A 48 2.96 -3.00 14.61
C SER A 48 2.48 -1.94 15.60
N PHE A 49 1.56 -1.08 15.18
CA PHE A 49 0.92 -0.15 16.11
C PHE A 49 -0.06 -0.96 16.96
N ALA A 50 0.13 -0.92 18.29
CA ALA A 50 -0.64 -1.73 19.25
C ALA A 50 -2.17 -1.49 19.22
N ASN A 51 -2.65 -0.47 18.50
CA ASN A 51 -4.06 -0.07 18.43
C ASN A 51 -4.60 0.02 16.99
N CYS A 52 -4.04 -0.70 16.02
CA CYS A 52 -4.60 -0.75 14.67
C CYS A 52 -5.90 -1.58 14.66
N HIS A 53 -7.03 -0.90 14.46
CA HIS A 53 -8.34 -1.52 14.28
C HIS A 53 -8.67 -1.60 12.78
N TYR A 54 -8.35 -2.73 12.17
CA TYR A 54 -8.65 -2.97 10.76
C TYR A 54 -10.14 -3.20 10.55
N SER A 55 -10.71 -2.46 9.61
CA SER A 55 -12.11 -2.59 9.19
C SER A 55 -12.27 -2.88 7.70
N LYS A 56 -11.21 -2.67 6.91
CA LYS A 56 -11.20 -2.88 5.46
C LYS A 56 -10.02 -3.70 4.98
N MET A 57 -10.23 -4.32 3.84
CA MET A 57 -9.23 -5.02 3.03
C MET A 57 -9.06 -4.31 1.69
N LEU A 58 -7.80 -4.02 1.35
CA LEU A 58 -7.40 -3.38 0.12
C LEU A 58 -6.63 -4.37 -0.76
N LEU A 59 -7.08 -4.59 -1.99
CA LEU A 59 -6.38 -5.41 -2.97
C LEU A 59 -5.73 -4.54 -4.05
N ILE A 60 -4.49 -4.85 -4.42
CA ILE A 60 -3.72 -4.12 -5.44
C ILE A 60 -3.77 -4.86 -6.79
N LYS A 61 -4.08 -4.18 -7.90
CA LYS A 61 -4.41 -4.76 -9.23
C LYS A 61 -3.42 -5.82 -9.73
N GLN A 62 -2.12 -5.64 -9.51
CA GLN A 62 -1.10 -6.58 -10.00
C GLN A 62 -0.64 -7.60 -8.95
N LYS A 63 -1.22 -7.54 -7.74
CA LYS A 63 -0.82 -8.31 -6.55
C LYS A 63 -2.03 -8.71 -5.70
N LEU A 64 -3.03 -9.30 -6.33
CA LEU A 64 -4.32 -9.64 -5.72
C LEU A 64 -4.25 -10.68 -4.60
N GLN A 65 -3.17 -11.45 -4.53
CA GLN A 65 -3.02 -12.57 -3.58
C GLN A 65 -2.62 -12.13 -2.17
N THR A 66 -2.38 -10.84 -1.94
CA THR A 66 -1.98 -10.31 -0.63
C THR A 66 -2.86 -9.11 -0.28
N PRO A 67 -4.05 -9.36 0.30
CA PRO A 67 -4.89 -8.29 0.82
C PRO A 67 -4.14 -7.48 1.89
N ILE A 68 -4.32 -6.17 1.86
CA ILE A 68 -3.73 -5.23 2.80
C ILE A 68 -4.83 -4.77 3.76
N LEU A 69 -4.63 -4.99 5.06
CA LEU A 69 -5.54 -4.53 6.10
C LEU A 69 -5.31 -3.05 6.38
N ILE A 70 -6.39 -2.29 6.31
CA ILE A 70 -6.40 -0.86 6.62
C ILE A 70 -7.57 -0.55 7.58
N ASN A 71 -7.49 0.59 8.25
CA ASN A 71 -8.65 1.19 8.90
C ASN A 71 -9.61 1.74 7.83
N GLU A 72 -10.74 2.33 8.24
CA GLU A 72 -11.57 3.09 7.29
C GLU A 72 -10.73 4.16 6.59
N PRO A 73 -10.84 4.31 5.25
CA PRO A 73 -10.23 5.43 4.56
C PRO A 73 -10.80 6.75 5.08
N ASP A 74 -9.95 7.76 5.19
CA ASP A 74 -10.37 9.09 5.60
C ASP A 74 -11.23 9.73 4.51
N GLU A 75 -10.74 9.67 3.26
CA GLU A 75 -11.36 10.31 2.10
C GLU A 75 -10.76 9.80 0.78
N VAL A 76 -11.40 10.17 -0.32
CA VAL A 76 -10.81 10.14 -1.67
C VAL A 76 -10.58 11.58 -2.11
N ALA A 77 -9.33 11.93 -2.39
CA ALA A 77 -8.92 13.28 -2.75
C ALA A 77 -8.31 13.32 -4.15
N THR A 78 -8.63 14.37 -4.92
CA THR A 78 -7.95 14.66 -6.18
C THR A 78 -6.83 15.67 -5.95
N CYS A 79 -5.62 15.40 -6.43
CA CYS A 79 -4.50 16.33 -6.37
C CYS A 79 -3.85 16.52 -7.73
N LYS A 80 -3.22 17.69 -7.96
CA LYS A 80 -2.42 17.90 -9.16
C LYS A 80 -1.06 17.25 -8.99
N VAL A 81 -0.57 16.61 -10.04
CA VAL A 81 0.76 15.97 -10.02
C VAL A 81 1.87 17.00 -9.79
N SER A 82 1.66 18.26 -10.21
CA SER A 82 2.59 19.38 -9.97
C SER A 82 2.81 19.71 -8.50
N ASP A 83 1.86 19.36 -7.64
CA ASP A 83 1.89 19.73 -6.22
C ASP A 83 2.69 18.69 -5.40
N ILE A 84 3.01 17.55 -6.02
CA ILE A 84 3.77 16.46 -5.43
C ILE A 84 5.24 16.84 -5.36
N ARG A 85 5.78 16.84 -4.13
CA ARG A 85 7.20 17.04 -3.85
C ARG A 85 7.93 15.71 -3.86
N LYS A 86 9.09 15.67 -4.51
CA LYS A 86 9.99 14.53 -4.46
C LYS A 86 10.61 14.41 -3.05
N LEU A 87 10.92 13.18 -2.66
CA LEU A 87 11.69 12.93 -1.44
C LEU A 87 13.10 13.53 -1.57
N PRO A 88 13.65 14.11 -0.49
CA PRO A 88 15.06 14.49 -0.43
C PRO A 88 15.96 13.27 -0.58
N ASP A 89 17.08 13.41 -1.29
CA ASP A 89 18.02 12.32 -1.60
C ASP A 89 18.46 11.54 -0.36
N ILE A 90 18.66 12.21 0.78
CA ILE A 90 19.11 11.58 2.04
C ILE A 90 18.09 10.58 2.63
N LEU A 91 16.80 10.71 2.27
CA LEU A 91 15.72 9.83 2.75
C LEU A 91 15.36 8.74 1.74
N THR A 92 15.89 8.81 0.51
CA THR A 92 15.42 7.98 -0.62
C THR A 92 15.58 6.48 -0.41
N VAL A 93 16.63 6.00 0.26
CA VAL A 93 16.84 4.55 0.45
C VAL A 93 15.82 3.98 1.43
N ALA A 94 15.70 4.57 2.62
CA ALA A 94 14.78 4.09 3.65
C ALA A 94 13.31 4.30 3.26
N ALA A 95 12.99 5.44 2.64
CA ALA A 95 11.65 5.77 2.16
C ALA A 95 11.28 4.94 0.91
N GLY A 96 12.24 4.73 0.01
CA GLY A 96 12.07 3.92 -1.19
C GLY A 96 11.77 2.46 -0.88
N ASN A 97 12.43 1.87 0.13
CA ASN A 97 12.11 0.51 0.58
C ASN A 97 10.66 0.35 1.06
N LYS A 98 10.06 1.43 1.56
CA LYS A 98 8.65 1.47 2.00
C LYS A 98 7.68 1.82 0.85
N GLY A 99 8.19 1.97 -0.37
CA GLY A 99 7.40 2.39 -1.53
C GLY A 99 7.00 3.86 -1.49
N VAL A 100 7.63 4.70 -0.67
CA VAL A 100 7.33 6.14 -0.68
C VAL A 100 7.93 6.74 -1.94
N TRP A 101 7.11 7.42 -2.74
CA TRP A 101 7.55 8.02 -4.01
C TRP A 101 7.37 9.53 -4.07
N GLY A 102 6.58 10.11 -3.16
CA GLY A 102 6.34 11.54 -3.11
C GLY A 102 5.70 11.97 -1.81
N LEU A 103 5.67 13.28 -1.62
CA LEU A 103 5.03 13.96 -0.51
C LEU A 103 4.07 15.00 -1.08
N LEU A 104 2.84 15.04 -0.57
CA LEU A 104 1.86 16.05 -0.95
C LEU A 104 1.61 16.97 0.26
N PRO A 105 2.17 18.20 0.25
CA PRO A 105 1.92 19.17 1.30
C PRO A 105 0.45 19.60 1.31
N GLN A 106 -0.14 19.69 2.50
CA GLN A 106 -1.42 20.34 2.76
C GLN A 106 -1.19 21.51 3.72
N GLU A 107 -2.19 22.38 3.91
CA GLU A 107 -2.06 23.63 4.69
C GLU A 107 -1.43 23.41 6.07
N ASN A 108 -1.82 22.35 6.78
CA ASN A 108 -1.34 22.05 8.15
C ASN A 108 -0.75 20.65 8.30
N ASN A 109 -0.63 19.87 7.23
CA ASN A 109 -0.25 18.46 7.30
C ASN A 109 0.47 17.99 6.03
N LEU A 110 0.96 16.75 6.04
CA LEU A 110 1.65 16.14 4.92
C LEU A 110 1.02 14.79 4.61
N ILE A 111 0.74 14.52 3.33
CA ILE A 111 0.34 13.19 2.86
C ILE A 111 1.57 12.51 2.26
N ILE A 112 1.88 11.31 2.76
CA ILE A 112 2.97 10.47 2.28
C ILE A 112 2.44 9.57 1.17
N LEU A 113 2.96 9.70 -0.05
CA LEU A 113 2.45 8.94 -1.20
C LEU A 113 3.15 7.59 -1.31
N ILE A 114 2.36 6.51 -1.36
CA ILE A 114 2.81 5.13 -1.41
C ILE A 114 2.59 4.53 -2.80
N ASP A 115 3.58 3.80 -3.28
CA ASP A 115 3.59 3.01 -4.51
C ASP A 115 3.88 1.55 -4.10
N PHE A 116 2.83 0.73 -4.11
CA PHE A 116 2.95 -0.67 -3.72
C PHE A 116 3.76 -1.50 -4.71
N TYR A 117 3.89 -1.04 -5.97
CA TYR A 117 4.76 -1.69 -6.94
C TYR A 117 6.25 -1.47 -6.64
N LYS A 118 6.59 -0.55 -5.72
CA LYS A 118 7.94 -0.29 -5.22
C LYS A 118 8.15 -0.65 -3.75
N ASN A 119 7.09 -0.97 -3.01
CA ASN A 119 7.21 -1.37 -1.60
C ASN A 119 7.89 -2.75 -1.50
N HIS A 120 9.09 -2.77 -0.91
CA HIS A 120 9.94 -3.96 -0.92
C HIS A 120 9.33 -5.12 -0.12
N LEU A 121 8.74 -4.84 1.04
CA LEU A 121 8.10 -5.86 1.89
C LEU A 121 6.89 -6.46 1.19
N PHE A 122 6.04 -5.64 0.58
CA PHE A 122 4.88 -6.10 -0.18
C PHE A 122 5.29 -6.98 -1.37
N ILE A 123 6.35 -6.58 -2.10
CA ILE A 123 6.92 -7.37 -3.19
C ILE A 123 7.48 -8.72 -2.69
N GLN A 124 8.14 -8.75 -1.53
CA GLN A 124 8.66 -9.98 -0.96
C GLN A 124 7.53 -10.94 -0.57
N LEU A 125 6.52 -10.45 0.16
CA LEU A 125 5.38 -11.25 0.62
C LEU A 125 4.65 -11.91 -0.55
N THR A 126 4.37 -11.13 -1.61
CA THR A 126 3.66 -11.63 -2.79
C THR A 126 4.49 -12.68 -3.57
N ARG A 127 5.81 -12.51 -3.68
CA ARG A 127 6.69 -13.51 -4.33
C ARG A 127 6.75 -14.84 -3.58
N HIS A 128 6.65 -14.83 -2.26
CA HIS A 128 6.65 -16.06 -1.47
C HIS A 128 5.41 -16.90 -1.73
N ILE A 129 4.25 -16.25 -1.91
CA ILE A 129 2.99 -16.93 -2.23
C ILE A 129 3.06 -17.53 -3.64
N ASP A 130 3.51 -16.77 -4.64
CA ASP A 130 3.65 -17.25 -6.02
C ASP A 130 4.54 -18.51 -6.10
N LYS A 131 5.66 -18.55 -5.34
CA LYS A 131 6.56 -19.72 -5.28
C LYS A 131 5.90 -20.93 -4.62
N GLN A 132 5.12 -20.74 -3.56
CA GLN A 132 4.42 -21.84 -2.89
C GLN A 132 3.37 -22.46 -3.81
N ILE A 133 2.57 -21.65 -4.49
CA ILE A 133 1.57 -22.12 -5.46
C ILE A 133 2.24 -22.90 -6.59
N TYR A 134 3.31 -22.35 -7.19
CA TYR A 134 4.02 -23.03 -8.26
C TYR A 134 4.61 -24.39 -7.82
N SER A 135 5.13 -24.47 -6.59
CA SER A 135 5.65 -25.73 -6.02
C SER A 135 4.56 -26.76 -5.68
N ALA A 136 3.35 -26.30 -5.35
CA ALA A 136 2.21 -27.16 -5.07
C ALA A 136 1.59 -27.73 -6.35
N VAL A 137 1.44 -26.90 -7.39
CA VAL A 137 0.93 -27.32 -8.70
C VAL A 137 1.87 -28.34 -9.34
N THR A 138 3.18 -28.06 -9.37
CA THR A 138 4.17 -29.01 -9.94
C THR A 138 4.22 -30.34 -9.18
N ARG A 139 3.99 -30.36 -7.86
CA ARG A 139 3.91 -31.63 -7.10
C ARG A 139 2.63 -32.44 -7.35
N SER A 140 1.54 -31.78 -7.77
CA SER A 140 0.28 -32.45 -8.10
C SER A 140 0.31 -33.14 -9.48
N GLU A 141 1.23 -32.75 -10.36
CA GLU A 141 1.36 -33.31 -11.72
C GLU A 141 2.28 -34.54 -11.78
N TYR A 142 2.95 -34.91 -10.68
CA TYR A 142 3.83 -36.09 -10.57
C TYR A 142 3.31 -37.17 -9.60
N LYS A 143 2.00 -37.22 -9.35
CA LYS A 143 1.34 -38.34 -8.64
C LYS A 143 0.29 -38.96 -9.54
#